data_AF-A0A7C4ETB6-F1
#
_entry.id   AF-A0A7C4ETB6-F1
#
_cell.length_a   1.000
_cell.length_b   1.000
_cell.length_c   1.000
_cell.angle_alpha   90.00
_cell.angle_beta   90.00
_cell.angle_gamma   90.00
#
_symmetry.space_group_name_H-M   'P 1'
#
loop_
_entity.id
_entity.type
_entity.pdbx_description
1 polymer ?
#
loop_
_entity_poly.entity_id
_entity_poly.type
_entity_poly.pdbx_seq_one_letter_code
_entity_poly.pdbx_strand_id
1 'polypeptide(L)' 'IANYLPGPKPMPLESMRADRILYGTDFPNIPYEWDRELKILCKAGLPPADLQRILGQNAVELFGLAASRPPETAPCTVPG' A
#
# COMPACT_ATOMS: atom_id res chain seq x y z
N ILE A 1 10.75 -2.15 4.73
CA ILE A 1 9.83 -1.00 4.57
C ILE A 1 9.24 -0.75 5.95
N ALA A 2 9.18 0.52 6.37
CA ALA A 2 8.77 1.04 7.68
C ALA A 2 9.66 0.79 8.91
N ASN A 3 10.56 -0.21 8.95
CA ASN A 3 11.49 -0.50 10.07
C ASN A 3 10.82 -0.66 11.44
N TYR A 4 9.50 -0.88 11.47
CA TYR A 4 8.75 -1.04 12.70
C TYR A 4 8.79 -2.48 13.22
N LEU A 5 8.66 -3.46 12.32
CA LEU A 5 8.74 -4.88 12.68
C LEU A 5 10.20 -5.32 12.82
N PRO A 6 10.57 -6.00 13.93
CA PRO A 6 11.89 -6.57 14.09
C PRO A 6 12.05 -7.74 13.11
N GLY A 7 13.12 -7.72 12.30
CA GLY A 7 13.38 -8.80 11.36
C GLY A 7 14.31 -8.41 10.21
N PRO A 8 14.68 -9.38 9.35
CA PRO A 8 15.42 -9.08 8.13
C PRO A 8 14.64 -8.09 7.26
N LYS A 9 15.36 -7.24 6.54
CA LYS A 9 14.76 -6.28 5.61
C LYS A 9 13.81 -7.05 4.68
N PRO A 10 12.53 -6.64 4.57
CA PRO A 10 11.58 -7.36 3.73
C PRO A 10 12.06 -7.38 2.28
N MET A 11 11.69 -8.45 1.56
CA MET A 11 12.00 -8.59 0.15
C MET A 11 11.49 -7.36 -0.64
N PRO A 12 12.20 -6.95 -1.70
CA PRO A 12 11.74 -5.86 -2.57
C PRO A 12 10.33 -6.15 -3.09
N LEU A 13 9.42 -5.17 -3.01
CA LEU A 13 8.03 -5.36 -3.43
C LEU A 13 7.92 -5.68 -4.93
N GLU A 14 8.88 -5.22 -5.72
CA GLU A 14 9.02 -5.46 -7.15
C GLU A 14 9.27 -6.95 -7.47
N SER A 15 9.80 -7.70 -6.50
CA SER A 15 10.05 -9.15 -6.63
C SER A 15 8.85 -10.01 -6.18
N MET A 16 7.80 -9.38 -5.65
CA MET A 16 6.63 -10.06 -5.11
C MET A 16 5.45 -9.99 -6.10
N ARG A 17 4.46 -10.88 -5.89
CA ARG A 17 3.21 -10.87 -6.64
C ARG A 17 2.28 -9.77 -6.12
N ALA A 18 2.25 -8.65 -6.82
CA ALA A 18 1.45 -7.48 -6.45
C ALA A 18 -0.04 -7.81 -6.30
N ASP A 19 -0.57 -8.81 -7.00
CA ASP A 19 -1.95 -9.31 -6.87
C ASP A 19 -2.29 -9.99 -5.54
N ARG A 20 -1.29 -10.29 -4.72
CA ARG A 20 -1.46 -11.00 -3.42
C ARG A 20 -1.03 -10.17 -2.21
N ILE A 21 -0.70 -8.90 -2.41
CA ILE A 21 -0.23 -8.01 -1.36
C ILE A 21 -1.35 -7.02 -1.03
N LEU A 22 -1.64 -6.86 0.26
CA LEU A 22 -2.61 -5.87 0.73
C LEU A 22 -1.96 -4.91 1.70
N TYR A 23 -2.16 -3.61 1.48
CA TYR A 23 -1.77 -2.60 2.45
C TYR A 23 -2.78 -2.52 3.59
N GLY A 24 -2.29 -2.62 4.83
CA GLY A 24 -3.08 -2.44 6.04
C GLY A 24 -2.20 -1.83 7.13
N THR A 25 -2.63 -0.72 7.71
CA THR A 25 -1.86 0.05 8.70
C THR A 25 -1.84 -0.58 10.09
N ASP A 26 -2.73 -1.54 10.37
CA ASP A 26 -3.01 -2.03 11.72
C ASP A 26 -3.33 -0.89 12.71
N PHE A 27 -3.91 0.21 12.22
CA PHE A 27 -4.40 1.29 13.06
C PHE A 27 -5.54 0.75 13.96
N PRO A 28 -5.54 1.04 15.28
CA PRO A 28 -4.74 2.03 15.99
C PRO A 28 -3.48 1.49 16.71
N ASN A 29 -3.04 0.26 16.42
CA ASN A 29 -1.95 -0.39 17.17
C ASN A 29 -0.54 0.16 16.86
N ILE A 30 -0.42 1.09 15.92
CA ILE A 30 0.87 1.68 15.50
C ILE A 30 1.23 2.93 16.32
N PRO A 31 2.47 3.06 16.83
CA PRO A 31 2.92 4.18 17.65
C PRO A 31 3.42 5.39 16.83
N TYR A 32 3.03 5.49 15.56
CA TYR A 32 3.41 6.57 14.64
C TYR A 32 2.25 6.98 13.73
N GLU A 33 2.41 8.13 13.06
CA GLU A 33 1.43 8.65 12.10
C GLU A 33 1.15 7.63 10.98
N TRP A 34 -0.13 7.32 10.81
CA TRP A 34 -0.62 6.28 9.89
C TRP A 34 -0.25 6.50 8.42
N ASP A 35 0.06 7.75 8.04
CA ASP A 35 0.39 8.17 6.67
C ASP A 35 1.87 7.97 6.31
N ARG A 36 2.74 7.74 7.30
CA ARG A 36 4.19 7.56 7.11
C ARG A 36 4.48 6.41 6.15
N GLU A 37 3.76 5.31 6.28
CA GLU A 37 3.97 4.12 5.44
C GLU A 37 3.52 4.36 4.00
N LEU A 38 2.39 5.05 3.79
CA LEU A 38 1.92 5.48 2.47
C LEU A 38 2.98 6.36 1.78
N LYS A 39 3.55 7.32 2.51
CA LYS A 39 4.63 8.20 2.02
C LYS A 39 5.86 7.40 1.58
N ILE A 40 6.21 6.31 2.27
CA ILE A 40 7.34 5.43 1.91
C ILE A 40 6.97 4.56 0.70
N LEU A 41 5.77 3.98 0.67
CA LEU A 41 5.32 3.11 -0.40
C LEU A 41 5.23 3.85 -1.74
N CYS A 42 4.72 5.08 -1.74
CA CYS A 42 4.65 5.90 -2.96
C CYS A 42 6.01 6.37 -3.46
N LYS A 43 7.03 6.41 -2.60
CA LYS A 43 8.43 6.70 -2.97
C LYS A 43 9.21 5.46 -3.39
N ALA A 44 8.65 4.25 -3.25
CA ALA A 44 9.33 3.00 -3.57
C ALA A 44 9.52 2.80 -5.09
N GLY A 45 8.84 3.59 -5.94
CA GLY A 45 9.01 3.52 -7.40
C GLY A 45 8.23 2.38 -8.06
N LEU A 46 7.19 1.87 -7.40
CA LEU A 46 6.32 0.85 -7.97
C LEU A 46 5.54 1.38 -9.18
N PRO A 47 5.23 0.53 -10.18
CA PRO A 47 4.30 0.88 -11.24
C PRO A 47 2.96 1.37 -10.67
N PRO A 48 2.31 2.38 -11.27
CA PRO A 48 1.02 2.89 -10.78
C PRO A 48 -0.07 1.82 -10.65
N ALA A 49 -0.08 0.83 -11.55
CA ALA A 49 -1.03 -0.29 -11.50
C ALA A 49 -0.81 -1.17 -10.26
N ASP A 50 0.44 -1.49 -9.93
CA ASP A 50 0.78 -2.30 -8.75
C ASP A 50 0.42 -1.56 -7.46
N LEU A 51 0.68 -0.25 -7.43
CA LEU A 51 0.32 0.60 -6.30
C LEU A 51 -1.20 0.63 -6.10
N GLN A 52 -2.00 0.75 -7.17
CA GLN A 52 -3.47 0.68 -7.09
C GLN A 52 -3.96 -0.68 -6.59
N ARG A 53 -3.31 -1.78 -7.00
CA ARG A 53 -3.64 -3.12 -6.51
C ARG A 53 -3.38 -3.27 -5.02
N ILE A 54 -2.19 -2.90 -4.58
CA ILE A 54 -1.74 -3.00 -3.19
C ILE A 54 -2.59 -2.11 -2.27
N LEU A 55 -2.90 -0.88 -2.69
CA LEU A 55 -3.63 0.10 -1.89
C LEU A 55 -5.16 -0.10 -1.89
N GLY A 56 -5.72 -0.89 -2.81
CA GLY A 56 -7.18 -0.98 -2.90
C GLY A 56 -7.74 -2.13 -3.72
N GLN A 57 -7.29 -2.35 -4.96
CA GLN A 57 -7.99 -3.30 -5.85
C GLN A 57 -7.98 -4.73 -5.29
N ASN A 58 -6.87 -5.17 -4.67
CA ASN A 58 -6.82 -6.48 -4.04
C ASN A 58 -7.80 -6.61 -2.86
N ALA A 59 -8.06 -5.53 -2.11
CA ALA A 59 -9.05 -5.53 -1.02
C ALA A 59 -10.47 -5.63 -1.58
N VAL A 60 -10.76 -4.87 -2.63
CA VAL A 60 -12.06 -4.89 -3.30
C VAL A 60 -12.35 -6.30 -3.83
N GLU A 61 -11.39 -6.92 -4.51
CA GLU A 61 -11.50 -8.29 -5.03
C GLU A 61 -11.63 -9.32 -3.89
N LEU A 62 -10.81 -9.24 -2.85
CA LEU A 62 -10.79 -10.20 -1.75
C LEU A 62 -12.06 -10.15 -0.88
N PHE A 63 -12.55 -8.95 -0.57
CA PHE A 63 -13.70 -8.75 0.30
C PHE A 63 -15.02 -8.59 -0.48
N GLY A 64 -15.01 -8.64 -1.81
CA GLY A 64 -16.19 -8.49 -2.65
C GLY A 64 -16.88 -7.13 -2.49
N LEU A 65 -16.10 -6.07 -2.26
CA LEU A 65 -16.65 -4.73 -2.04
C LEU A 65 -17.22 -4.18 -3.35
N ALA A 66 -18.34 -3.46 -3.28
CA ALA A 66 -18.80 -2.69 -4.43
C ALA A 66 -17.75 -1.61 -4.74
N ALA A 67 -17.06 -1.75 -5.88
CA ALA A 67 -16.06 -0.78 -6.30
C ALA A 67 -16.73 0.59 -6.43
N SER A 68 -16.48 1.50 -5.48
CA SER A 68 -16.66 2.92 -5.76
C SER A 68 -15.65 3.30 -6.84
N ARG A 69 -16.10 4.11 -7.80
CA ARG A 69 -15.34 4.53 -8.99
C ARG A 69 -13.86 4.78 -8.64
N PRO A 70 -12.89 4.12 -9.30
CA PRO A 70 -11.49 4.37 -9.01
C PRO A 70 -11.20 5.85 -9.28
N PRO A 71 -10.45 6.54 -8.41
CA PRO A 71 -9.96 7.87 -8.72
C PRO A 71 -9.15 7.76 -10.02
N GLU A 72 -9.47 8.64 -10.96
CA GLU A 72 -8.71 8.87 -12.18
C GLU A 72 -7.22 8.97 -11.81
N THR A 73 -6.35 8.33 -12.59
CA THR A 73 -4.93 8.06 -12.30
C THR A 73 -4.16 9.32 -11.91
N ALA A 74 -4.32 9.76 -10.68
CA ALA A 74 -3.55 10.83 -10.09
C ALA A 74 -2.22 10.24 -9.63
N PRO A 75 -1.09 10.93 -9.82
CA PRO A 75 0.15 10.53 -9.18
C PRO A 75 -0.10 10.40 -7.68
N CYS A 76 0.47 9.37 -7.04
CA CYS A 76 0.33 9.21 -5.59
C CYS A 76 0.89 10.46 -4.91
N THR A 77 -0.02 11.34 -4.50
CA THR A 77 0.29 12.63 -3.88
C THR A 77 -0.34 12.56 -2.50
N VAL A 78 0.47 12.24 -1.51
CA VAL A 78 0.08 12.23 -0.11
C VAL A 78 0.06 13.69 0.36
N PRO A 79 -1.07 14.22 0.87
CA PRO A 79 -1.10 15.58 1.41
C PRO A 79 -0.10 15.71 2.56
N GLY A 80 0.52 16.90 2.63
CA GLY A 80 1.63 17.24 3.53
C GLY A 80 1.30 17.06 4.99
#